data_AF-A0A917TQJ7-F1
#
_entry.id   AF-A0A917TQJ7-F1
#
_cell.length_a   1.000
_cell.length_b   1.000
_cell.length_c   1.000
_cell.angle_alpha   90.00
_cell.angle_beta   90.00
_cell.angle_gamma   90.00
#
_symmetry.space_group_name_H-M   'P 1'
#
loop_
_entity.id
_entity.type
_entity.pdbx_description
1 polymer ?
#
loop_
_entity_poly.entity_id
_entity_poly.type
_entity_poly.pdbx_seq_one_letter_code
_entity_poly.pdbx_strand_id
1 'polypeptide(L)' 'MSPAELHAFAELIGAPRRGFERDHYDIPADRVQAAIWLGARLTSSREIIERLHAAGLRRPRHLSRSTTAK' A
#
# COMPACT_ATOMS: atom_id res chain seq x y z
N MET A 1 4.47 -9.58 -3.94
CA MET A 1 3.62 -8.97 -4.99
C MET A 1 4.50 -8.07 -5.80
N SER A 2 4.65 -8.35 -7.08
CA SER A 2 5.39 -7.47 -7.98
C SER A 2 4.56 -6.20 -8.27
N PRO A 3 5.19 -5.08 -8.68
CA PRO A 3 4.45 -3.90 -9.11
C PRO A 3 3.47 -4.21 -10.26
N ALA A 4 3.85 -5.09 -11.19
CA ALA A 4 3.00 -5.50 -12.30
C ALA A 4 1.73 -6.23 -11.83
N GLU A 5 1.85 -7.15 -10.88
CA GLU A 5 0.69 -7.83 -10.28
C GLU A 5 -0.24 -6.84 -9.57
N LEU A 6 0.31 -5.85 -8.87
CA LEU A 6 -0.48 -4.82 -8.18
C LEU A 6 -1.23 -3.93 -9.18
N HIS A 7 -0.57 -3.51 -10.26
CA HIS A 7 -1.23 -2.75 -11.31
C HIS A 7 -2.34 -3.54 -12.00
N ALA A 8 -2.10 -4.82 -12.32
CA ALA A 8 -3.12 -5.68 -12.93
C ALA A 8 -4.33 -5.88 -11.99
N PHE A 9 -4.09 -6.07 -10.69
CA PHE A 9 -5.15 -6.15 -9.70
C PHE A 9 -5.95 -4.85 -9.60
N ALA A 10 -5.27 -3.70 -9.57
CA ALA A 10 -5.89 -2.39 -9.52
C ALA A 10 -6.74 -2.10 -10.76
N GLU A 11 -6.26 -2.47 -11.95
CA GLU A 11 -7.02 -2.39 -13.21
C GLU A 11 -8.29 -3.26 -13.17
N LEU A 12 -8.17 -4.49 -12.64
CA LEU A 12 -9.30 -5.42 -12.52
C LEU A 12 -10.44 -4.88 -11.64
N ILE A 13 -10.12 -4.19 -10.54
CA ILE A 13 -11.11 -3.52 -9.68
C ILE A 13 -11.49 -2.12 -10.19
N GLY A 14 -10.94 -1.70 -11.33
CA GLY A 14 -11.18 -0.41 -11.96
C GLY A 14 -10.53 0.79 -11.28
N ALA A 15 -9.63 0.58 -10.29
CA ALA A 15 -8.97 1.65 -9.54
C ALA A 15 -8.22 2.63 -10.48
N PRO A 16 -8.34 3.96 -10.25
CA PRO A 16 -7.72 4.93 -11.13
C PRO A 16 -6.20 4.83 -11.04
N ARG A 17 -5.49 4.85 -12.18
CA ARG A 17 -4.00 4.80 -12.20
C ARG A 17 -3.35 5.88 -11.33
N ARG A 18 -3.97 7.07 -11.27
CA ARG A 18 -3.51 8.20 -10.44
C ARG A 18 -3.59 7.95 -8.93
N GLY A 19 -4.31 6.91 -8.49
CA GLY A 19 -4.36 6.52 -7.08
C GLY A 19 -3.14 5.71 -6.63
N PHE A 20 -2.17 5.45 -7.51
CA PHE A 20 -0.95 4.74 -7.14
C PHE A 20 0.05 5.66 -6.43
N GLU A 21 0.37 5.36 -5.18
CA GLU A 21 1.39 6.06 -4.40
C GLU A 21 2.49 5.08 -3.98
N ARG A 22 3.61 5.08 -4.72
CA ARG A 22 4.86 4.33 -4.48
C ARG A 22 4.73 2.80 -4.52
N ASP A 23 3.86 2.24 -3.70
CA ASP A 23 3.68 0.81 -3.45
C ASP A 23 2.21 0.42 -3.17
N HIS A 24 1.29 1.38 -3.12
CA HIS A 24 -0.13 1.12 -2.84
C HIS A 24 -1.06 1.90 -3.75
N TYR A 25 -2.33 1.51 -3.74
CA TYR A 25 -3.41 2.22 -4.43
C TYR A 25 -4.42 2.76 -3.43
N ASP A 26 -4.79 4.02 -3.59
CA ASP A 26 -6.01 4.58 -2.98
C ASP A 26 -7.24 4.03 -3.71
N ILE A 27 -8.04 3.26 -2.97
CA ILE A 27 -9.23 2.60 -3.49
C ILE A 27 -10.48 3.42 -3.11
N PRO A 28 -11.29 3.86 -4.10
CA PRO A 28 -12.60 4.45 -3.85
C PRO A 28 -13.48 3.54 -2.98
N ALA A 29 -14.25 4.13 -2.06
CA ALA A 29 -15.02 3.37 -1.05
C ALA A 29 -16.00 2.36 -1.66
N ASP A 30 -16.60 2.68 -2.81
CA ASP A 30 -17.50 1.83 -3.59
C ASP A 30 -16.82 0.57 -4.17
N ARG A 31 -15.49 0.55 -4.26
CA ARG A 31 -14.70 -0.56 -4.83
C ARG A 31 -14.04 -1.45 -3.79
N VAL A 32 -14.12 -1.08 -2.51
CA VAL A 32 -13.55 -1.87 -1.40
C VAL A 32 -14.13 -3.28 -1.38
N GLN A 33 -15.44 -3.42 -1.56
CA GLN A 33 -16.07 -4.74 -1.61
C GLN A 33 -15.51 -5.56 -2.78
N ALA A 34 -15.49 -5.03 -4.00
CA ALA A 34 -14.94 -5.73 -5.16
C ALA A 34 -13.49 -6.20 -4.93
N ALA A 35 -12.65 -5.36 -4.31
CA ALA A 35 -11.29 -5.74 -3.95
C ALA A 35 -11.25 -6.95 -2.99
N ILE A 36 -12.09 -6.96 -1.96
CA ILE A 36 -12.17 -8.08 -1.00
C ILE A 36 -12.62 -9.36 -1.70
N TRP A 37 -13.66 -9.28 -2.53
CA TRP A 37 -14.17 -10.42 -3.29
C TRP A 37 -13.12 -11.04 -4.23
N LEU A 38 -12.23 -10.21 -4.78
CA LEU A 38 -11.12 -10.64 -5.64
C LEU A 38 -9.87 -11.08 -4.85
N GLY A 39 -9.94 -11.15 -3.52
CA GLY A 39 -8.90 -11.70 -2.66
C GLY A 39 -8.06 -10.68 -1.90
N ALA A 40 -8.39 -9.39 -1.97
CA ALA A 40 -7.77 -8.41 -1.08
C ALA A 40 -8.18 -8.69 0.38
N ARG A 41 -7.23 -8.56 1.29
CA ARG A 41 -7.50 -8.68 2.73
C ARG A 41 -7.76 -7.29 3.31
N LEU A 42 -8.95 -7.09 3.85
CA LEU A 42 -9.23 -5.90 4.64
C LEU A 42 -8.42 -5.96 5.94
N THR A 43 -7.67 -4.90 6.23
CA THR A 43 -6.83 -4.82 7.42
C THR A 43 -6.97 -3.43 8.04
N SER A 44 -6.84 -3.34 9.35
CA SER A 44 -6.90 -2.04 10.04
C SER A 44 -5.57 -1.31 9.94
N SER A 45 -5.58 0.03 10.06
CA SER A 45 -4.34 0.82 10.13
C SER A 45 -3.41 0.35 11.25
N ARG A 46 -3.98 -0.12 12.38
CA ARG A 46 -3.22 -0.70 13.49
C ARG A 46 -2.47 -1.96 13.07
N GLU A 47 -3.15 -2.87 12.39
CA GLU A 47 -2.55 -4.13 11.93
C GLU A 47 -1.47 -3.89 10.86
N ILE A 48 -1.66 -2.90 9.97
CA ILE A 48 -0.61 -2.46 9.04
C ILE A 48 0.62 -2.02 9.82
N ILE A 49 0.45 -1.16 10.82
CA ILE A 49 1.56 -0.65 11.62
C ILE A 49 2.25 -1.81 12.36
N GLU A 50 1.51 -2.69 13.02
CA GLU A 50 2.07 -3.85 13.73
C GLU A 50 2.90 -4.74 12.79
N ARG A 51 2.40 -5.03 11.57
CA ARG A 51 3.14 -5.79 10.55
C ARG A 51 4.38 -5.06 10.05
N LEU A 52 4.31 -3.74 9.82
CA LEU A 52 5.46 -2.95 9.40
C LEU A 52 6.56 -2.90 10.48
N HIS A 53 6.19 -2.87 11.76
CA HIS A 53 7.15 -2.98 12.87
C HIS A 53 7.76 -4.38 12.93
N ALA A 54 6.94 -5.42 12.89
CA ALA A 54 7.40 -6.81 12.92
C ALA A 54 8.35 -7.14 11.74
N ALA A 55 8.10 -6.56 10.57
CA ALA A 55 8.96 -6.70 9.39
C ALA A 55 10.20 -5.79 9.40
N GLY A 56 10.37 -4.91 10.39
CA GLY A 56 11.48 -3.95 10.45
C GLY A 56 11.43 -2.86 9.37
N LEU A 57 10.27 -2.66 8.71
CA LEU A 57 10.12 -1.75 7.58
C LEU A 57 9.70 -0.32 7.99
N ARG A 58 9.15 -0.15 9.20
CA ARG A 58 8.77 1.18 9.67
C ARG A 58 9.99 1.98 10.14
N ARG A 59 10.43 2.92 9.32
CA ARG A 59 11.46 3.91 9.71
C ARG A 59 10.78 5.18 10.25
N PRO A 60 11.14 5.66 11.46
CA PRO A 60 10.71 6.96 11.94
C PRO A 60 11.07 8.07 10.94
N ARG A 61 10.10 8.89 10.54
CA ARG A 61 10.30 10.01 9.59
C ARG A 61 11.34 11.04 10.06
N HIS A 62 11.63 11.08 11.36
CA HIS A 62 12.65 11.95 11.93
C HIS A 62 14.09 11.39 11.76
N LEU A 63 14.25 10.12 11.38
CA LEU A 63 15.56 9.51 11.09
C LEU A 63 15.91 9.56 9.60
N SER A 64 15.01 10.02 8.72
CA SER A 64 15.26 10.11 7.27
C SER A 64 15.87 11.45 6.82
N ARG A 65 16.19 12.37 7.74
CA ARG A 65 17.08 13.51 7.49
C ARG A 65 18.39 13.27 8.22
N SER A 66 19.41 12.77 7.50
CA SER A 66 20.84 13.04 7.68
C SER A 66 21.67 11.99 6.95
N THR A 67 22.10 12.29 5.71
CA THR A 67 23.49 12.11 5.23
C THR A 67 23.57 12.48 3.73
N THR A 68 23.60 13.79 3.46
CA THR A 68 24.45 14.30 2.39
C THR A 68 25.66 14.89 3.08
N ALA A 69 26.75 14.13 3.09
CA ALA A 69 28.07 14.60 3.46
C ALA A 69 29.06 13.89 2.54
N LYS A 70 29.37 14.52 1.40
CA LYS A 70 30.69 15.03 1.01
C LYS A 70 30.63 15.56 -0.42
#